data_AF-A0A9P6YDC4-F1
#
_entry.id   AF-A0A9P6YDC4-F1
#
_cell.length_a   1.000
_cell.length_b   1.000
_cell.length_c   1.000
_cell.angle_alpha   90.00
_cell.angle_beta   90.00
_cell.angle_gamma   90.00
#
_symmetry.space_group_name_H-M   'P 1'
#
loop_
_entity.id
_entity.type
_entity.pdbx_description
1 polymer ?
#
loop_
_entity_poly.entity_id
_entity_poly.type
_entity_poly.pdbx_seq_one_letter_code
_entity_poly.pdbx_strand_id
1 'polypeptide(L)'
;MACLDPFLVYTIRLVIQNKSNKTVANHGSRIANILTIKSWPTIQFDKPKLSEGNLLSLLYHADEQWLRSTQELYQSSTKSKVDQVHRQQRIYLDMLHLIQASFYPHQQHQKRYHEPILFAAQVLCHQCQLRNLEAFSDTLRPLAVQLYDALESVRYKMYKVLQDRQQPPFLLFFLNPSSNTAENLDELRIPLRLFQSSWYQFEEMLYHCYVHTVFGKHSTLVLTHPNPSYLPTWLDAACLQDSFTQLMPLTLERAVEQGLIDDGIIGSFEPLAFIALPRLTLLAGVTWLSHLCDWKNKACLPIWIRSHATTVQRVMETIDQLTRNLTARSSEEAHLAFVENYRSLEHALVSGHNGTLEKIEKRLYLDICAVADSILAGSHAQAFSNVLSQLFKSEQDAVPIIEQTILDLSI
;
A
#
# COMPACT_ATOMS: atom_id res chain seq x y z
N MET A 1 0.86 12.51 0.27
CA MET A 1 0.42 11.21 -0.30
C MET A 1 1.47 10.15 0.01
N ALA A 2 1.04 9.05 0.64
CA ALA A 2 1.88 8.14 1.41
C ALA A 2 2.81 7.25 0.55
N CYS A 3 4.03 7.02 1.06
CA CYS A 3 4.87 5.88 0.67
C CYS A 3 4.04 4.60 0.84
N LEU A 4 4.13 3.65 -0.10
CA LEU A 4 3.44 2.35 0.02
C LEU A 4 3.68 1.78 1.40
N ASP A 5 2.60 1.30 2.02
CA ASP A 5 2.70 0.55 3.26
C ASP A 5 3.70 -0.61 3.03
N PRO A 6 4.83 -0.65 3.73
CA PRO A 6 5.79 -1.73 3.55
C PRO A 6 5.20 -3.09 3.93
N PHE A 7 4.10 -3.14 4.70
CA PHE A 7 3.33 -4.34 4.94
C PHE A 7 2.66 -4.86 3.67
N LEU A 8 2.09 -3.99 2.83
CA LEU A 8 1.56 -4.41 1.53
C LEU A 8 2.68 -4.96 0.63
N VAL A 9 3.82 -4.27 0.58
CA VAL A 9 5.00 -4.71 -0.18
C VAL A 9 5.51 -6.07 0.33
N TYR A 10 5.43 -6.30 1.64
CA TYR A 10 5.86 -7.53 2.28
C TYR A 10 4.85 -8.68 2.11
N THR A 11 3.54 -8.42 2.24
CA THR A 11 2.47 -9.40 1.95
C THR A 11 2.59 -9.90 0.52
N ILE A 12 2.81 -8.99 -0.44
CA ILE A 12 3.09 -9.35 -1.82
C ILE A 12 4.38 -10.19 -1.94
N ARG A 13 5.46 -9.83 -1.23
CA ARG A 13 6.71 -10.61 -1.21
C ARG A 13 6.57 -11.99 -0.59
N LEU A 14 5.73 -12.18 0.41
CA LEU A 14 5.47 -13.50 1.01
C LEU A 14 4.69 -14.43 0.09
N VAL A 15 3.83 -13.88 -0.79
CA VAL A 15 3.18 -14.65 -1.87
C VAL A 15 4.24 -15.30 -2.79
N ILE A 16 5.40 -14.66 -2.96
CA ILE A 16 6.53 -15.16 -3.78
C ILE A 16 7.18 -16.38 -3.12
N GLN A 17 7.20 -16.46 -1.79
CA GLN A 17 8.14 -17.31 -1.07
C GLN A 17 7.58 -18.65 -0.56
N ASN A 18 6.28 -18.96 -0.69
CA ASN A 18 5.79 -20.27 -0.24
C ASN A 18 4.77 -21.02 -1.11
N LYS A 19 5.25 -22.08 -1.77
CA LYS A 19 4.98 -23.49 -1.41
C LYS A 19 6.24 -24.33 -1.63
N SER A 20 7.18 -24.22 -0.69
CA SER A 20 8.17 -25.27 -0.43
C SER A 20 7.57 -26.19 0.63
N ASN A 21 6.66 -27.08 0.23
CA ASN A 21 6.44 -28.39 0.84
C ASN A 21 5.34 -29.11 0.06
N LYS A 22 5.73 -30.19 -0.64
CA LYS A 22 4.92 -31.12 -1.45
C LYS A 22 4.57 -30.66 -2.89
N THR A 23 5.59 -30.51 -3.74
CA THR A 23 5.70 -30.94 -5.17
C THR A 23 6.76 -30.10 -5.91
N VAL A 24 8.04 -30.44 -5.75
CA VAL A 24 9.17 -29.61 -6.20
C VAL A 24 9.34 -29.56 -7.73
N ALA A 25 8.77 -30.50 -8.49
CA ALA A 25 8.94 -30.52 -9.95
C ALA A 25 8.01 -29.55 -10.72
N ASN A 26 6.83 -29.18 -10.18
CA ASN A 26 5.83 -28.37 -10.91
C ASN A 26 5.84 -26.87 -10.56
N HIS A 27 6.47 -26.46 -9.45
CA HIS A 27 6.48 -25.06 -9.03
C HIS A 27 7.40 -24.17 -9.87
N GLY A 28 8.53 -24.72 -10.34
CA GLY A 28 9.45 -23.95 -11.16
C GLY A 28 8.87 -23.53 -12.52
N SER A 29 8.06 -24.42 -13.12
CA SER A 29 7.32 -24.10 -14.34
C SER A 29 6.27 -23.00 -14.10
N ARG A 30 5.59 -22.99 -12.94
CA ARG A 30 4.55 -21.99 -12.65
C ARG A 30 5.10 -20.58 -12.45
N ILE A 31 6.20 -20.41 -11.71
CA ILE A 31 6.76 -19.06 -11.50
C ILE A 31 7.38 -18.50 -12.78
N ALA A 32 8.02 -19.35 -13.58
CA ALA A 32 8.49 -18.98 -14.91
C ALA A 32 7.32 -18.48 -15.78
N ASN A 33 6.19 -19.18 -15.77
CA ASN A 33 4.97 -18.76 -16.49
C ASN A 33 4.43 -17.41 -16.00
N ILE A 34 4.39 -17.15 -14.69
CA ILE A 34 3.92 -15.88 -14.13
C ILE A 34 4.83 -14.72 -14.52
N LEU A 35 6.14 -14.94 -14.45
CA LEU A 35 7.16 -13.93 -14.78
C LEU A 35 7.38 -13.77 -16.28
N THR A 36 6.59 -14.46 -17.10
CA THR A 36 6.73 -14.41 -18.55
C THR A 36 6.26 -13.07 -19.08
N ILE A 37 7.00 -12.60 -20.07
CA ILE A 37 6.64 -11.45 -20.86
C ILE A 37 6.62 -11.83 -22.33
N LYS A 38 5.75 -11.17 -23.10
CA LYS A 38 5.67 -11.41 -24.54
C LYS A 38 6.99 -10.99 -25.17
N SER A 39 7.55 -11.88 -25.96
CA SER A 39 8.60 -11.56 -26.93
C SER A 39 7.93 -11.17 -28.25
N TRP A 40 8.30 -10.03 -28.82
CA TRP A 40 7.95 -9.75 -30.20
C TRP A 40 8.90 -10.48 -31.13
N PRO A 41 8.42 -10.99 -32.28
CA PRO A 41 9.31 -11.51 -33.30
C PRO A 41 10.33 -10.42 -33.61
N THR A 42 11.61 -10.79 -33.54
CA THR A 42 12.73 -9.91 -33.85
C THR A 42 12.67 -9.60 -35.34
N ILE A 43 11.87 -8.61 -35.72
CA ILE A 43 12.01 -7.99 -37.03
C ILE A 43 13.45 -7.48 -37.04
N GLN A 44 14.22 -7.85 -38.07
CA GLN A 44 15.64 -7.51 -38.14
C GLN A 44 15.77 -5.98 -38.18
N PHE A 45 16.02 -5.39 -37.02
CA PHE A 45 16.36 -3.99 -36.88
C PHE A 45 17.65 -3.89 -36.04
N ASP A 46 18.56 -3.01 -36.45
CA ASP A 46 19.82 -2.75 -35.77
C ASP A 46 19.59 -2.33 -34.32
N LYS A 47 20.09 -3.12 -33.38
CA LYS A 47 19.91 -2.82 -31.95
C LYS A 47 20.50 -1.44 -31.62
N PRO A 48 19.78 -0.56 -30.91
CA PRO A 48 20.32 0.73 -30.52
C PRO A 48 21.55 0.55 -29.64
N LYS A 49 22.62 1.33 -29.90
CA LYS A 49 23.79 1.34 -29.01
C LYS A 49 23.39 1.86 -27.63
N LEU A 50 23.83 1.17 -26.58
CA LEU A 50 23.62 1.60 -25.20
C LEU A 50 24.24 2.99 -25.01
N SER A 51 23.45 3.96 -24.58
CA SER A 51 23.89 5.33 -24.37
C SER A 51 23.17 5.93 -23.17
N GLU A 52 23.94 6.39 -22.19
CA GLU A 52 23.42 6.98 -20.94
C GLU A 52 22.55 8.21 -21.18
N GLY A 53 22.85 8.99 -22.23
CA GLY A 53 22.07 10.18 -22.59
C GLY A 53 20.78 9.89 -23.37
N ASN A 54 20.49 8.63 -23.70
CA ASN A 54 19.35 8.25 -24.51
C ASN A 54 18.42 7.29 -23.75
N LEU A 55 17.40 7.86 -23.11
CA LEU A 55 16.43 7.11 -22.29
C LEU A 55 15.72 5.99 -23.06
N LEU A 56 15.46 6.17 -24.37
CA LEU A 56 14.84 5.13 -25.20
C LEU A 56 15.78 3.93 -25.41
N SER A 57 17.09 4.19 -25.56
CA SER A 57 18.10 3.14 -25.61
C SER A 57 18.19 2.40 -24.27
N LEU A 58 18.22 3.13 -23.14
CA LEU A 58 18.24 2.53 -21.81
C LEU A 58 17.01 1.64 -21.56
N LEU A 59 15.81 2.11 -21.93
CA LEU A 59 14.57 1.34 -21.80
C LEU A 59 14.62 0.05 -22.64
N TYR A 60 15.08 0.14 -23.89
CA TYR A 60 15.24 -1.03 -24.75
C TYR A 60 16.21 -2.06 -24.15
N HIS A 61 17.37 -1.62 -23.65
CA HIS A 61 18.35 -2.54 -23.05
C HIS A 61 17.84 -3.15 -21.74
N ALA A 62 17.08 -2.40 -20.94
CA ALA A 62 16.40 -2.95 -19.77
C ALA A 62 15.37 -4.03 -20.15
N ASP A 63 14.58 -3.81 -21.20
CA ASP A 63 13.65 -4.80 -21.74
C ASP A 63 14.36 -6.07 -22.24
N GLU A 64 15.45 -5.91 -23.01
CA GLU A 64 16.24 -7.05 -23.53
C GLU A 64 16.85 -7.88 -22.38
N GLN A 65 17.36 -7.23 -21.34
CA GLN A 65 17.87 -7.92 -20.16
C GLN A 65 16.78 -8.65 -19.37
N TRP A 66 15.59 -8.06 -19.26
CA TRP A 66 14.43 -8.70 -18.66
C TRP A 66 13.97 -9.92 -19.46
N LEU A 67 13.84 -9.79 -20.79
CA LEU A 67 13.52 -10.90 -21.70
C LEU A 67 14.52 -12.05 -21.58
N ARG A 68 15.82 -11.73 -21.61
CA ARG A 68 16.89 -12.73 -21.47
C ARG A 68 16.82 -13.44 -20.12
N SER A 69 16.63 -12.71 -19.03
CA SER A 69 16.55 -13.30 -17.68
C SER A 69 15.31 -14.21 -17.55
N THR A 70 14.21 -13.85 -18.21
CA THR A 70 12.99 -14.66 -18.28
C THR A 70 13.23 -15.96 -19.06
N GLN A 71 13.93 -15.90 -20.20
CA GLN A 71 14.31 -17.09 -20.97
C GLN A 71 15.25 -18.02 -20.19
N GLU A 72 16.23 -17.47 -19.48
CA GLU A 72 17.14 -18.23 -18.61
C GLU A 72 16.38 -18.90 -17.45
N LEU A 73 15.35 -18.24 -16.91
CA LEU A 73 14.47 -18.80 -15.89
C LEU A 73 13.66 -19.99 -16.43
N TYR A 74 13.16 -19.90 -17.66
CA TYR A 74 12.48 -21.01 -18.34
C TYR A 74 13.37 -22.25 -18.53
N GLN A 75 14.66 -22.03 -18.82
CA GLN A 75 15.64 -23.11 -18.96
C GLN A 75 16.03 -23.72 -17.60
N SER A 76 16.10 -22.89 -16.55
CA SER A 76 16.50 -23.32 -15.21
C SER A 76 15.77 -22.52 -14.13
N SER A 77 14.79 -23.15 -13.48
CA SER A 77 14.02 -22.53 -12.41
C SER A 77 14.76 -22.55 -11.07
N THR A 78 15.87 -21.80 -10.98
CA THR A 78 16.59 -21.60 -9.72
C THR A 78 16.18 -20.29 -9.04
N LYS A 79 16.28 -20.24 -7.71
CA LYS A 79 15.99 -19.01 -6.93
C LYS A 79 16.77 -17.80 -7.43
N SER A 80 18.06 -17.99 -7.76
CA SER A 80 18.90 -16.93 -8.31
C SER A 80 18.37 -16.36 -9.64
N LYS A 81 17.73 -17.18 -10.48
CA LYS A 81 17.13 -16.73 -11.75
C LYS A 81 15.83 -15.98 -11.53
N VAL A 82 15.03 -16.40 -10.55
CA VAL A 82 13.84 -15.66 -10.12
C VAL A 82 14.24 -14.27 -9.60
N ASP A 83 15.22 -14.19 -8.70
CA ASP A 83 15.74 -12.93 -8.16
C ASP A 83 16.32 -12.02 -9.28
N GLN A 84 16.96 -12.62 -10.28
CA GLN A 84 17.46 -11.91 -11.46
C GLN A 84 16.31 -11.29 -12.27
N VAL A 85 15.20 -11.99 -12.49
CA VAL A 85 14.03 -11.44 -13.20
C VAL A 85 13.42 -10.26 -12.43
N HIS A 86 13.18 -10.41 -11.12
CA HIS A 86 12.66 -9.31 -10.29
C HIS A 86 13.58 -8.09 -10.30
N ARG A 87 14.91 -8.31 -10.31
CA ARG A 87 15.88 -7.22 -10.45
C ARG A 87 15.73 -6.50 -11.79
N GLN A 88 15.57 -7.23 -12.88
CA GLN A 88 15.42 -6.63 -14.22
C GLN A 88 14.08 -5.89 -14.37
N GLN A 89 13.00 -6.41 -13.80
CA GLN A 89 11.72 -5.69 -13.71
C GLN A 89 11.87 -4.35 -13.01
N ARG A 90 12.58 -4.31 -11.88
CA ARG A 90 12.85 -3.06 -11.16
C ARG A 90 13.61 -2.05 -12.02
N ILE A 91 14.67 -2.50 -12.70
CA ILE A 91 15.46 -1.65 -13.60
C ILE A 91 14.57 -1.09 -14.73
N TYR A 92 13.73 -1.93 -15.34
CA TYR A 92 12.80 -1.50 -16.38
C TYR A 92 11.79 -0.45 -15.87
N LEU A 93 11.21 -0.68 -14.70
CA LEU A 93 10.30 0.26 -14.04
C LEU A 93 10.98 1.58 -13.67
N ASP A 94 12.23 1.55 -13.23
CA ASP A 94 13.03 2.76 -12.97
C ASP A 94 13.25 3.55 -14.27
N MET A 95 13.52 2.88 -15.41
CA MET A 95 13.64 3.54 -16.71
C MET A 95 12.32 4.19 -17.17
N LEU A 96 11.18 3.51 -16.96
CA LEU A 96 9.87 4.11 -17.24
C LEU A 96 9.63 5.37 -16.41
N HIS A 97 9.98 5.34 -15.12
CA HIS A 97 9.87 6.50 -14.24
C HIS A 97 10.76 7.67 -14.72
N LEU A 98 12.00 7.40 -15.14
CA LEU A 98 12.88 8.44 -15.69
C LEU A 98 12.32 9.07 -16.98
N ILE A 99 11.78 8.25 -17.89
CA ILE A 99 11.15 8.75 -19.11
C ILE A 99 9.96 9.63 -18.77
N GLN A 100 9.11 9.20 -17.84
CA GLN A 100 7.95 9.97 -17.42
C GLN A 100 8.33 11.28 -16.73
N ALA A 101 9.34 11.27 -15.85
CA ALA A 101 9.85 12.46 -15.21
C ALA A 101 10.39 13.48 -16.24
N SER A 102 10.90 13.01 -17.38
CA SER A 102 11.34 13.89 -18.46
C SER A 102 10.19 14.60 -19.19
N PHE A 103 9.00 14.00 -19.26
CA PHE A 103 7.80 14.67 -19.81
C PHE A 103 7.15 15.66 -18.84
N TYR A 104 7.29 15.45 -17.53
CA TYR A 104 6.58 16.23 -16.50
C TYR A 104 7.53 16.74 -15.39
N PRO A 105 8.53 17.58 -15.73
CA PRO A 105 9.58 17.99 -14.78
C PRO A 105 9.05 18.81 -13.59
N HIS A 106 7.88 19.45 -13.74
CA HIS A 106 7.24 20.22 -12.67
C HIS A 106 6.50 19.37 -11.64
N GLN A 107 6.33 18.06 -11.87
CA GLN A 107 5.76 17.14 -10.89
C GLN A 107 6.89 16.53 -10.05
N GLN A 108 7.52 17.35 -9.19
CA GLN A 108 8.66 16.96 -8.34
C GLN A 108 8.37 15.81 -7.34
N HIS A 109 7.13 15.33 -7.26
CA HIS A 109 6.69 14.25 -6.37
C HIS A 109 6.09 13.04 -7.10
N GLN A 110 6.53 12.74 -8.33
CA GLN A 110 6.12 11.49 -8.97
C GLN A 110 6.65 10.28 -8.19
N LYS A 111 5.73 9.42 -7.74
CA LYS A 111 6.02 8.17 -7.05
C LYS A 111 6.79 7.22 -7.96
N ARG A 112 7.80 6.53 -7.41
CA ARG A 112 8.52 5.47 -8.14
C ARG A 112 7.62 4.24 -8.29
N TYR A 113 7.83 3.50 -9.37
CA TYR A 113 7.15 2.24 -9.61
C TYR A 113 7.83 1.10 -8.83
N HIS A 114 7.07 0.43 -7.98
CA HIS A 114 7.57 -0.66 -7.14
C HIS A 114 7.27 -2.01 -7.78
N GLU A 115 8.34 -2.76 -8.09
CA GLU A 115 8.26 -4.08 -8.73
C GLU A 115 7.26 -5.06 -8.09
N PRO A 116 7.11 -5.15 -6.75
CA PRO A 116 6.11 -6.04 -6.14
C PRO A 116 4.68 -5.79 -6.65
N ILE A 117 4.29 -4.55 -6.94
CA ILE A 117 2.96 -4.24 -7.50
C ILE A 117 2.82 -4.83 -8.90
N LEU A 118 3.84 -4.68 -9.74
CA LEU A 118 3.84 -5.29 -11.07
C LEU A 118 3.76 -6.81 -10.96
N PHE A 119 4.52 -7.42 -10.06
CA PHE A 119 4.47 -8.85 -9.83
C PHE A 119 3.09 -9.31 -9.35
N ALA A 120 2.45 -8.58 -8.44
CA ALA A 120 1.09 -8.87 -7.99
C ALA A 120 0.10 -8.86 -9.16
N ALA A 121 0.23 -7.89 -10.07
CA ALA A 121 -0.58 -7.84 -11.28
C ALA A 121 -0.32 -9.06 -12.19
N GLN A 122 0.94 -9.46 -12.39
CA GLN A 122 1.29 -10.66 -13.16
C GLN A 122 0.68 -11.93 -12.56
N VAL A 123 0.79 -12.12 -11.24
CA VAL A 123 0.19 -13.27 -10.54
C VAL A 123 -1.31 -13.35 -10.84
N LEU A 124 -2.03 -12.23 -10.71
CA LEU A 124 -3.47 -12.17 -10.95
C LEU A 124 -3.84 -12.40 -12.43
N CYS A 125 -3.05 -11.87 -13.38
CA CYS A 125 -3.24 -12.09 -14.82
C CYS A 125 -3.15 -13.58 -15.19
N HIS A 126 -2.27 -14.32 -14.52
CA HIS A 126 -2.08 -15.76 -14.71
C HIS A 126 -3.06 -16.61 -13.88
N GLN A 127 -4.21 -16.05 -13.50
CA GLN A 127 -5.28 -16.72 -12.74
C GLN A 127 -4.82 -17.27 -11.38
N CYS A 128 -3.71 -16.78 -10.85
CA CYS A 128 -3.27 -17.12 -9.50
C CYS A 128 -3.91 -16.15 -8.50
N GLN A 129 -3.93 -16.56 -7.24
CA GLN A 129 -4.45 -15.74 -6.14
C GLN A 129 -3.30 -15.08 -5.39
N LEU A 130 -3.55 -13.87 -4.90
CA LEU A 130 -2.67 -13.23 -3.92
C LEU A 130 -3.02 -13.76 -2.54
N ARG A 131 -2.02 -14.30 -1.83
CA ARG A 131 -2.21 -14.85 -0.48
C ARG A 131 -2.74 -13.77 0.46
N ASN A 132 -3.71 -14.13 1.29
CA ASN A 132 -4.44 -13.22 2.18
C ASN A 132 -5.25 -12.13 1.46
N LEU A 133 -5.46 -12.24 0.14
CA LEU A 133 -6.34 -11.37 -0.65
C LEU A 133 -7.22 -12.21 -1.57
N GLU A 134 -7.41 -13.50 -1.27
CA GLU A 134 -8.08 -14.47 -2.12
C GLU A 134 -9.51 -14.03 -2.43
N ALA A 135 -10.21 -13.50 -1.42
CA ALA A 135 -11.59 -12.98 -1.52
C ALA A 135 -11.72 -11.79 -2.48
N PHE A 136 -10.63 -11.08 -2.77
CA PHE A 136 -10.62 -9.89 -3.64
C PHE A 136 -10.07 -10.18 -5.04
N SER A 137 -9.75 -11.43 -5.34
CA SER A 137 -9.12 -11.80 -6.62
C SER A 137 -9.95 -11.36 -7.84
N ASP A 138 -11.27 -11.49 -7.77
CA ASP A 138 -12.15 -11.12 -8.88
C ASP A 138 -12.28 -9.60 -9.06
N THR A 139 -12.13 -8.84 -7.97
CA THR A 139 -12.08 -7.37 -8.01
C THR A 139 -10.75 -6.85 -8.55
N LEU A 140 -9.64 -7.47 -8.15
CA LEU A 140 -8.29 -7.04 -8.52
C LEU A 140 -7.87 -7.47 -9.93
N ARG A 141 -8.36 -8.62 -10.42
CA ARG A 141 -7.93 -9.21 -11.71
C ARG A 141 -8.18 -8.28 -12.90
N PRO A 142 -9.34 -7.61 -13.08
CA PRO A 142 -9.54 -6.70 -14.20
C PRO A 142 -8.53 -5.54 -14.22
N LEU A 143 -8.22 -4.97 -13.06
CA LEU A 143 -7.25 -3.89 -12.92
C LEU A 143 -5.82 -4.37 -13.17
N ALA A 144 -5.47 -5.58 -12.71
CA ALA A 144 -4.19 -6.22 -13.00
C ALA A 144 -3.98 -6.43 -14.50
N VAL A 145 -5.00 -6.92 -15.21
CA VAL A 145 -4.98 -7.10 -16.68
C VAL A 145 -4.80 -5.77 -17.38
N GLN A 146 -5.54 -4.73 -16.98
CA GLN A 146 -5.39 -3.38 -17.54
C GLN A 146 -3.99 -2.81 -17.34
N LEU A 147 -3.38 -3.02 -16.16
CA LEU A 147 -2.02 -2.61 -15.89
C LEU A 147 -1.02 -3.37 -16.77
N TYR A 148 -1.17 -4.69 -16.88
CA TYR A 148 -0.28 -5.52 -17.70
C TYR A 148 -0.38 -5.17 -19.20
N ASP A 149 -1.59 -4.97 -19.72
CA ASP A 149 -1.81 -4.57 -21.12
C ASP A 149 -1.26 -3.16 -21.41
N ALA A 150 -1.37 -2.24 -20.46
CA ALA A 150 -0.78 -0.91 -20.58
C ALA A 150 0.75 -0.97 -20.62
N LEU A 151 1.38 -1.83 -19.80
CA LEU A 151 2.81 -2.09 -19.84
C LEU A 151 3.25 -2.67 -21.19
N GLU A 152 2.54 -3.68 -21.69
CA GLU A 152 2.79 -4.29 -23.00
C GLU A 152 2.61 -3.28 -24.14
N SER A 153 1.67 -2.34 -24.02
CA SER A 153 1.48 -1.26 -24.99
C SER A 153 2.66 -0.30 -25.04
N VAL A 154 3.25 0.04 -23.88
CA VAL A 154 4.48 0.86 -23.80
C VAL A 154 5.63 0.12 -24.48
N ARG A 155 5.83 -1.15 -24.14
CA ARG A 155 6.90 -1.97 -24.71
C ARG A 155 6.74 -2.10 -26.23
N TYR A 156 5.56 -2.46 -26.72
CA TYR A 156 5.28 -2.55 -28.15
C TYR A 156 5.54 -1.23 -28.88
N LYS A 157 5.08 -0.11 -28.32
CA LYS A 157 5.28 1.21 -28.93
C LYS A 157 6.77 1.58 -28.97
N MET A 158 7.54 1.26 -27.93
CA MET A 158 9.00 1.42 -27.92
C MET A 158 9.65 0.67 -29.09
N TYR A 159 9.31 -0.60 -29.28
CA TYR A 159 9.85 -1.39 -30.40
C TYR A 159 9.46 -0.79 -31.76
N LYS A 160 8.21 -0.33 -31.91
CA LYS A 160 7.75 0.31 -33.14
C LYS A 160 8.52 1.60 -33.46
N VAL A 161 8.72 2.47 -32.47
CA VAL A 161 9.52 3.70 -32.62
C VAL A 161 10.96 3.39 -33.04
N LEU A 162 11.56 2.33 -32.47
CA LEU A 162 12.91 1.91 -32.85
C LEU A 162 12.99 1.32 -34.26
N GLN A 163 11.95 0.59 -34.69
CA GLN A 163 11.85 0.03 -36.03
C GLN A 163 11.64 1.12 -37.08
N ASP A 164 10.73 2.07 -36.84
CA ASP A 164 10.40 3.15 -37.76
C ASP A 164 11.62 4.06 -38.02
N ARG A 165 12.51 4.20 -37.02
CA ARG A 165 13.81 4.91 -37.16
C ARG A 165 14.76 4.31 -38.20
N GLN A 166 14.61 3.03 -38.53
CA GLN A 166 15.52 2.34 -39.44
C GLN A 166 15.07 2.33 -40.88
N GLN A 167 13.84 2.77 -41.15
CA GLN A 167 13.46 3.06 -42.52
C GLN A 167 14.11 4.38 -42.93
N PRO A 168 15.06 4.39 -43.89
CA PRO A 168 15.64 5.63 -44.34
C PRO A 168 14.59 6.40 -45.16
N PRO A 169 14.27 7.67 -44.85
CA PRO A 169 13.78 8.56 -45.88
C PRO A 169 15.03 8.91 -46.71
N PHE A 170 15.24 8.16 -47.78
CA PHE A 170 16.45 8.14 -48.60
C PHE A 170 16.92 9.52 -49.12
N LEU A 171 16.18 10.62 -48.93
CA LEU A 171 16.54 11.94 -49.45
C LEU A 171 16.41 13.16 -48.51
N LEU A 172 15.98 13.04 -47.24
CA LEU A 172 15.74 14.24 -46.39
C LEU A 172 16.49 14.30 -45.05
N PHE A 173 17.28 13.30 -44.69
CA PHE A 173 17.90 13.23 -43.35
C PHE A 173 19.24 13.98 -43.19
N PHE A 174 19.83 14.52 -44.25
CA PHE A 174 21.15 15.16 -44.19
C PHE A 174 21.18 16.54 -43.49
N LEU A 175 20.05 17.04 -42.98
CA LEU A 175 19.96 18.41 -42.47
C LEU A 175 19.61 18.59 -40.99
N ASN A 176 19.43 17.52 -40.17
CA ASN A 176 19.20 17.76 -38.73
C ASN A 176 19.64 16.61 -37.80
N PRO A 177 20.87 16.67 -37.22
CA PRO A 177 21.37 15.66 -36.28
C PRO A 177 20.85 15.81 -34.84
N SER A 178 20.13 16.90 -34.52
CA SER A 178 19.83 17.32 -33.15
C SER A 178 18.34 17.33 -32.76
N SER A 179 17.41 17.04 -33.68
CA SER A 179 15.95 17.15 -33.43
C SER A 179 15.27 15.87 -32.93
N ASN A 180 15.93 14.71 -32.93
CA ASN A 180 15.21 13.43 -32.95
C ASN A 180 15.02 12.72 -31.61
N THR A 181 15.53 13.19 -30.47
CA THR A 181 15.30 12.50 -29.19
C THR A 181 13.96 12.87 -28.56
N ALA A 182 13.56 14.13 -28.61
CA ALA A 182 12.31 14.61 -28.00
C ALA A 182 11.06 14.13 -28.75
N GLU A 183 11.02 14.29 -30.08
CA GLU A 183 9.86 13.87 -30.91
C GLU A 183 9.61 12.35 -30.85
N ASN A 184 10.66 11.55 -30.74
CA ASN A 184 10.53 10.09 -30.65
C ASN A 184 10.07 9.62 -29.26
N LEU A 185 10.42 10.37 -28.20
CA LEU A 185 9.89 10.10 -26.88
C LEU A 185 8.41 10.48 -26.81
N ASP A 186 7.98 11.54 -27.50
CA ASP A 186 6.58 11.99 -27.51
C ASP A 186 5.59 10.91 -27.96
N GLU A 187 6.01 9.98 -28.82
CA GLU A 187 5.21 8.83 -29.22
C GLU A 187 4.91 7.85 -28.07
N LEU A 188 5.74 7.82 -27.03
CA LEU A 188 5.52 7.02 -25.82
C LEU A 188 4.61 7.74 -24.80
N ARG A 189 4.33 9.03 -24.99
CA ARG A 189 3.59 9.84 -24.01
C ARG A 189 2.20 9.26 -23.70
N ILE A 190 1.46 8.83 -24.73
CA ILE A 190 0.11 8.28 -24.55
C ILE A 190 0.16 6.91 -23.84
N PRO A 191 0.92 5.91 -24.31
CA PRO A 191 1.06 4.63 -23.61
C PRO A 191 1.55 4.77 -22.16
N LEU A 192 2.49 5.68 -21.89
CA LEU A 192 3.00 5.92 -20.54
C LEU A 192 1.93 6.52 -19.62
N ARG A 193 1.09 7.43 -20.13
CA ARG A 193 -0.02 7.99 -19.36
C ARG A 193 -1.05 6.92 -19.00
N LEU A 194 -1.37 6.03 -19.95
CA LEU A 194 -2.25 4.90 -19.71
C LEU A 194 -1.64 3.96 -18.65
N PHE A 195 -0.36 3.60 -18.80
CA PHE A 195 0.35 2.79 -17.81
C PHE A 195 0.33 3.43 -16.41
N GLN A 196 0.63 4.71 -16.30
CA GLN A 196 0.59 5.44 -15.03
C GLN A 196 -0.81 5.42 -14.40
N SER A 197 -1.85 5.69 -15.19
CA SER A 197 -3.24 5.67 -14.70
C SER A 197 -3.64 4.28 -14.22
N SER A 198 -3.37 3.24 -15.00
CA SER A 198 -3.65 1.85 -14.61
C SER A 198 -2.83 1.43 -13.40
N TRP A 199 -1.59 1.92 -13.26
CA TRP A 199 -0.74 1.65 -12.11
C TRP A 199 -1.38 2.18 -10.83
N TYR A 200 -1.78 3.46 -10.82
CA TYR A 200 -2.38 4.04 -9.61
C TYR A 200 -3.71 3.39 -9.25
N GLN A 201 -4.58 3.10 -10.23
CA GLN A 201 -5.84 2.41 -9.96
C GLN A 201 -5.64 1.03 -9.36
N PHE A 202 -4.71 0.24 -9.92
CA PHE A 202 -4.41 -1.09 -9.39
C PHE A 202 -3.76 -1.01 -8.01
N GLU A 203 -2.79 -0.11 -7.82
CA GLU A 203 -2.11 0.09 -6.55
C GLU A 203 -3.07 0.52 -5.44
N GLU A 204 -3.96 1.46 -5.73
CA GLU A 204 -4.99 1.96 -4.81
C GLU A 204 -5.97 0.84 -4.42
N MET A 205 -6.50 0.10 -5.39
CA MET A 205 -7.40 -1.02 -5.09
C MET A 205 -6.69 -2.14 -4.32
N LEU A 206 -5.45 -2.47 -4.69
CA LEU A 206 -4.64 -3.46 -3.99
C LEU A 206 -4.41 -3.06 -2.53
N TYR A 207 -4.16 -1.77 -2.30
CA TYR A 207 -4.06 -1.20 -0.97
C TYR A 207 -5.39 -1.30 -0.20
N HIS A 208 -6.51 -0.94 -0.80
CA HIS A 208 -7.83 -1.08 -0.18
C HIS A 208 -8.15 -2.52 0.21
N CYS A 209 -7.89 -3.49 -0.66
CA CYS A 209 -8.10 -4.91 -0.35
C CYS A 209 -7.20 -5.39 0.80
N TYR A 210 -5.95 -4.92 0.85
CA TYR A 210 -5.04 -5.19 1.96
C TYR A 210 -5.55 -4.61 3.26
N VAL A 211 -5.95 -3.33 3.26
CA VAL A 211 -6.51 -2.68 4.43
C VAL A 211 -7.74 -3.45 4.90
N HIS A 212 -8.62 -3.82 3.98
CA HIS A 212 -9.82 -4.58 4.32
C HIS A 212 -9.48 -5.95 4.93
N THR A 213 -8.48 -6.65 4.42
CA THR A 213 -8.17 -8.01 4.91
C THR A 213 -7.46 -7.99 6.26
N VAL A 214 -6.54 -7.05 6.47
CA VAL A 214 -5.77 -6.99 7.71
C VAL A 214 -6.55 -6.27 8.81
N PHE A 215 -7.34 -5.27 8.45
CA PHE A 215 -7.97 -4.36 9.42
C PHE A 215 -9.49 -4.50 9.51
N GLY A 216 -10.19 -4.94 8.46
CA GLY A 216 -11.66 -5.15 8.49
C GLY A 216 -12.43 -4.26 7.51
N LYS A 217 -13.77 -4.27 7.58
CA LYS A 217 -14.65 -3.55 6.63
C LYS A 217 -14.73 -2.05 6.94
N HIS A 218 -13.65 -1.31 6.77
CA HIS A 218 -13.70 0.12 7.02
C HIS A 218 -14.32 0.90 5.87
N SER A 219 -15.37 1.66 6.18
CA SER A 219 -15.92 2.65 5.25
C SER A 219 -15.00 3.89 5.24
N THR A 220 -13.99 3.89 4.36
CA THR A 220 -13.11 5.06 4.15
C THR A 220 -13.89 6.30 3.68
N LEU A 221 -15.14 6.13 3.25
CA LEU A 221 -16.07 7.21 2.90
C LEU A 221 -16.42 8.12 4.09
N VAL A 222 -16.29 7.63 5.34
CA VAL A 222 -16.55 8.45 6.54
C VAL A 222 -15.51 9.58 6.69
N LEU A 223 -14.31 9.42 6.13
CA LEU A 223 -13.24 10.40 6.24
C LEU A 223 -13.32 11.54 5.21
N THR A 224 -13.97 11.34 4.07
CA THR A 224 -14.02 12.34 2.99
C THR A 224 -15.15 13.35 3.17
N HIS A 225 -16.19 13.00 3.94
CA HIS A 225 -17.32 13.87 4.24
C HIS A 225 -17.75 13.75 5.70
N PRO A 226 -17.08 14.47 6.63
CA PRO A 226 -17.62 14.60 7.99
C PRO A 226 -18.98 15.29 7.87
N ASN A 227 -20.06 14.53 8.03
CA ASN A 227 -21.41 15.06 7.93
C ASN A 227 -21.62 16.02 9.13
N PRO A 228 -21.68 17.34 8.93
CA PRO A 228 -21.62 18.31 10.03
C PRO A 228 -22.93 18.42 10.81
N SER A 229 -23.96 17.66 10.43
CA SER A 229 -25.35 17.83 10.87
C SER A 229 -25.66 17.27 12.26
N TYR A 230 -24.72 16.59 12.91
CA TYR A 230 -24.88 16.05 14.28
C TYR A 230 -23.83 16.55 15.27
N LEU A 231 -23.03 17.56 14.90
CA LEU A 231 -21.94 18.02 15.75
C LEU A 231 -22.44 18.95 16.87
N PRO A 232 -22.13 18.65 18.14
CA PRO A 232 -22.52 19.50 19.26
C PRO A 232 -21.80 20.85 19.22
N THR A 233 -22.56 21.92 19.39
CA THR A 233 -22.13 23.33 19.36
C THR A 233 -21.13 23.75 20.44
N TRP A 234 -20.81 22.88 21.39
CA TRP A 234 -19.94 23.18 22.54
C TRP A 234 -18.51 22.63 22.41
N LEU A 235 -18.20 21.89 21.35
CA LEU A 235 -16.83 21.48 21.01
C LEU A 235 -16.30 22.39 19.90
N ASP A 236 -15.05 22.84 20.04
CA ASP A 236 -14.37 23.58 18.97
C ASP A 236 -14.34 22.70 17.70
N ALA A 237 -14.82 23.25 16.57
CA ALA A 237 -14.84 22.56 15.29
C ALA A 237 -13.44 22.04 14.91
N ALA A 238 -12.38 22.72 15.36
CA ALA A 238 -11.01 22.28 15.18
C ALA A 238 -10.69 20.92 15.86
N CYS A 239 -11.31 20.62 17.00
CA CYS A 239 -11.11 19.37 17.73
C CYS A 239 -11.89 18.18 17.11
N LEU A 240 -13.02 18.46 16.46
CA LEU A 240 -13.83 17.45 15.76
C LEU A 240 -13.27 17.12 14.37
N GLN A 241 -12.67 18.12 13.71
CA GLN A 241 -11.94 17.95 12.45
C GLN A 241 -10.50 17.46 12.63
N ASP A 242 -10.08 17.27 13.88
CA ASP A 242 -8.75 16.78 14.20
C ASP A 242 -8.58 15.32 13.72
N SER A 243 -7.46 15.03 13.07
CA SER A 243 -7.22 13.71 12.48
C SER A 243 -7.28 12.59 13.51
N PHE A 244 -6.88 12.81 14.77
CA PHE A 244 -6.99 11.79 15.80
C PHE A 244 -8.45 11.44 16.12
N THR A 245 -9.32 12.45 16.20
CA THR A 245 -10.77 12.29 16.37
C THR A 245 -11.39 11.54 15.20
N GLN A 246 -10.97 11.84 13.98
CA GLN A 246 -11.46 11.17 12.77
C GLN A 246 -11.04 9.70 12.67
N LEU A 247 -9.93 9.31 13.29
CA LEU A 247 -9.48 7.91 13.30
C LEU A 247 -10.17 7.06 14.38
N MET A 248 -10.74 7.66 15.43
CA MET A 248 -11.35 6.91 16.53
C MET A 248 -12.53 6.02 16.09
N PRO A 249 -13.49 6.46 15.25
CA PRO A 249 -14.57 5.59 14.79
C PRO A 249 -14.04 4.35 14.07
N LEU A 250 -13.08 4.52 13.16
CA LEU A 250 -12.46 3.40 12.42
C LEU A 250 -11.71 2.45 13.34
N THR A 251 -11.05 3.00 14.37
CA THR A 251 -10.34 2.20 15.36
C THR A 251 -11.32 1.45 16.26
N LEU A 252 -12.43 2.06 16.62
CA LEU A 252 -13.47 1.46 17.46
C LEU A 252 -14.17 0.31 16.72
N GLU A 253 -14.64 0.57 15.49
CA GLU A 253 -15.24 -0.45 14.61
C GLU A 253 -14.31 -1.66 14.49
N ARG A 254 -13.02 -1.43 14.20
CA ARG A 254 -12.03 -2.51 14.16
C ARG A 254 -11.89 -3.23 15.51
N ALA A 255 -11.81 -2.49 16.60
CA ALA A 255 -11.60 -3.07 17.92
C ALA A 255 -12.77 -4.00 18.30
N VAL A 256 -13.99 -3.64 17.91
CA VAL A 256 -15.19 -4.49 18.03
C VAL A 256 -15.11 -5.70 17.12
N GLU A 257 -14.86 -5.52 15.81
CA GLU A 257 -14.76 -6.62 14.84
C GLU A 257 -13.71 -7.66 15.23
N GLN A 258 -12.61 -7.22 15.84
CA GLN A 258 -11.52 -8.11 16.28
C GLN A 258 -11.71 -8.66 17.71
N GLY A 259 -12.80 -8.31 18.38
CA GLY A 259 -13.08 -8.73 19.76
C GLY A 259 -12.06 -8.18 20.78
N LEU A 260 -11.40 -7.06 20.46
CA LEU A 260 -10.53 -6.33 21.38
C LEU A 260 -11.36 -5.55 22.41
N ILE A 261 -12.48 -4.96 21.97
CA ILE A 261 -13.47 -4.28 22.79
C ILE A 261 -14.81 -4.94 22.52
N ASP A 262 -15.54 -5.32 23.57
CA ASP A 262 -16.88 -5.90 23.44
C ASP A 262 -17.92 -4.77 23.30
N ASP A 263 -18.94 -4.99 22.47
CA ASP A 263 -20.08 -4.07 22.30
C ASP A 263 -20.76 -3.78 23.63
N GLY A 264 -20.80 -4.78 24.53
CA GLY A 264 -21.31 -4.61 25.90
C GLY A 264 -20.58 -3.52 26.69
N ILE A 265 -19.26 -3.41 26.52
CA ILE A 265 -18.39 -2.43 27.21
C ILE A 265 -18.65 -1.01 26.68
N ILE A 266 -18.96 -0.88 25.39
CA ILE A 266 -19.36 0.40 24.76
C ILE A 266 -20.76 0.78 25.25
N GLY A 267 -21.69 -0.18 25.24
CA GLY A 267 -23.06 -0.06 25.74
C GLY A 267 -23.15 0.45 27.18
N SER A 268 -22.29 -0.09 28.05
CA SER A 268 -22.25 0.22 29.48
C SER A 268 -21.39 1.44 29.82
N PHE A 269 -20.76 2.10 28.85
CA PHE A 269 -19.78 3.18 29.05
C PHE A 269 -18.67 2.79 30.02
N GLU A 270 -18.16 1.56 29.90
CA GLU A 270 -17.13 1.06 30.80
C GLU A 270 -15.82 1.85 30.66
N PRO A 271 -15.14 2.18 31.79
CA PRO A 271 -13.90 2.95 31.76
C PRO A 271 -12.80 2.32 30.87
N LEU A 272 -12.83 1.00 30.69
CA LEU A 272 -11.90 0.29 29.85
C LEU A 272 -11.93 0.79 28.40
N ALA A 273 -13.11 1.00 27.82
CA ALA A 273 -13.23 1.51 26.45
C ALA A 273 -12.68 2.94 26.31
N PHE A 274 -12.90 3.79 27.31
CA PHE A 274 -12.37 5.16 27.35
C PHE A 274 -10.85 5.21 27.39
N ILE A 275 -10.22 4.22 28.05
CA ILE A 275 -8.76 4.10 28.15
C ILE A 275 -8.18 3.42 26.91
N ALA A 276 -8.82 2.35 26.43
CA ALA A 276 -8.34 1.52 25.34
C ALA A 276 -8.38 2.24 23.99
N LEU A 277 -9.49 2.91 23.66
CA LEU A 277 -9.69 3.48 22.33
C LEU A 277 -8.63 4.52 21.95
N PRO A 278 -8.23 5.48 22.79
CA PRO A 278 -7.17 6.44 22.45
C PRO A 278 -5.81 5.76 22.23
N ARG A 279 -5.49 4.72 23.01
CA ARG A 279 -4.26 3.95 22.86
C ARG A 279 -4.22 3.20 21.53
N LEU A 280 -5.31 2.52 21.19
CA LEU A 280 -5.46 1.83 19.90
C LEU A 280 -5.46 2.82 18.73
N THR A 281 -6.06 4.00 18.89
CA THR A 281 -6.14 5.02 17.83
C THR A 281 -4.75 5.60 17.55
N LEU A 282 -3.96 5.83 18.61
CA LEU A 282 -2.57 6.24 18.47
C LEU A 282 -1.77 5.19 17.70
N LEU A 283 -1.87 3.91 18.10
CA LEU A 283 -1.21 2.81 17.40
C LEU A 283 -1.63 2.75 15.92
N ALA A 284 -2.93 2.81 15.64
CA ALA A 284 -3.48 2.75 14.30
C ALA A 284 -2.98 3.90 13.41
N GLY A 285 -2.98 5.13 13.93
CA GLY A 285 -2.53 6.31 13.19
C GLY A 285 -1.02 6.32 12.89
N VAL A 286 -0.20 5.60 13.67
CA VAL A 286 1.24 5.42 13.35
C VAL A 286 1.52 4.16 12.52
N THR A 287 0.52 3.30 12.31
CA THR A 287 0.63 2.06 11.52
C THR A 287 -0.25 2.14 10.28
N TRP A 288 -1.42 1.50 10.31
CA TRP A 288 -2.24 1.22 9.15
C TRP A 288 -3.12 2.37 8.70
N LEU A 289 -3.47 3.29 9.62
CA LEU A 289 -4.14 4.56 9.30
C LEU A 289 -3.14 5.69 8.98
N SER A 290 -1.83 5.43 8.99
CA SER A 290 -0.80 6.47 8.79
C SER A 290 -0.89 7.22 7.47
N HIS A 291 -1.47 6.58 6.44
CA HIS A 291 -1.70 7.17 5.14
C HIS A 291 -2.77 8.27 5.15
N LEU A 292 -3.66 8.29 6.15
CA LEU A 292 -4.78 9.22 6.25
C LEU A 292 -4.42 10.48 7.02
N CYS A 293 -3.41 10.42 7.88
CA CYS A 293 -3.23 11.42 8.92
C CYS A 293 -1.91 12.21 8.84
N ASP A 294 -0.97 11.84 7.95
CA ASP A 294 0.32 12.50 7.70
C ASP A 294 1.11 12.89 8.97
N TRP A 295 0.93 12.11 10.05
CA TRP A 295 1.55 12.37 11.36
C TRP A 295 3.10 12.33 11.32
N LYS A 296 3.68 11.78 10.25
CA LYS A 296 5.13 11.81 10.00
C LYS A 296 5.66 13.24 9.89
N ASN A 297 4.83 14.17 9.44
CA ASN A 297 5.14 15.59 9.53
C ASN A 297 4.75 16.12 10.91
N LYS A 298 5.74 16.50 11.72
CA LYS A 298 5.51 17.05 13.08
C LYS A 298 4.56 18.26 13.09
N ALA A 299 4.51 19.03 12.00
CA ALA A 299 3.61 20.17 11.88
C ALA A 299 2.13 19.76 11.73
N CYS A 300 1.88 18.53 11.28
CA CYS A 300 0.56 17.96 11.05
C CYS A 300 0.05 17.12 12.23
N LEU A 301 0.74 17.12 13.37
CA LEU A 301 0.31 16.34 14.53
C LEU A 301 -0.99 16.90 15.12
N PRO A 302 -1.95 16.00 15.41
CA PRO A 302 -3.24 16.38 15.95
C PRO A 302 -3.12 17.05 17.32
N ILE A 303 -4.07 17.92 17.62
CA ILE A 303 -4.05 18.80 18.79
C ILE A 303 -3.91 18.01 20.09
N TRP A 304 -4.54 16.83 20.16
CA TRP A 304 -4.54 15.96 21.33
C TRP A 304 -3.15 15.39 21.67
N ILE A 305 -2.33 15.13 20.65
CA ILE A 305 -1.02 14.46 20.83
C ILE A 305 0.18 15.37 20.52
N ARG A 306 -0.06 16.63 20.10
CA ARG A 306 0.98 17.57 19.70
C ARG A 306 2.01 17.85 20.79
N SER A 307 1.57 17.93 22.05
CA SER A 307 2.47 18.10 23.21
C SER A 307 3.44 16.92 23.39
N HIS A 308 3.12 15.76 22.82
CA HIS A 308 3.89 14.52 22.89
C HIS A 308 4.64 14.21 21.59
N ALA A 309 4.88 15.21 20.73
CA ALA A 309 5.47 15.03 19.40
C ALA A 309 6.78 14.20 19.40
N THR A 310 7.63 14.35 20.43
CA THR A 310 8.88 13.59 20.56
C THR A 310 8.66 12.11 20.86
N THR A 311 7.68 11.78 21.70
CA THR A 311 7.29 10.41 22.03
C THR A 311 6.60 9.75 20.83
N VAL A 312 5.67 10.45 20.18
CA VAL A 312 4.99 9.97 18.96
C VAL A 312 6.00 9.66 17.85
N GLN A 313 6.98 10.55 17.65
CA GLN A 313 8.05 10.32 16.67
C GLN A 313 8.86 9.05 16.98
N ARG A 314 9.16 8.79 18.25
CA ARG A 314 9.88 7.59 18.68
C ARG A 314 9.06 6.32 18.44
N VAL A 315 7.76 6.37 18.67
CA VAL A 315 6.84 5.27 18.35
C VAL A 315 6.89 4.97 16.84
N MET A 316 6.76 5.99 16.00
CA MET A 316 6.88 5.85 14.53
C MET A 316 8.22 5.27 14.10
N GLU A 317 9.34 5.77 14.64
CA GLU A 317 10.67 5.28 14.32
C GLU A 317 10.86 3.81 14.70
N THR A 318 10.29 3.40 15.83
CA THR A 318 10.34 2.01 16.32
C THR A 318 9.51 1.10 15.42
N ILE A 319 8.32 1.53 15.00
CA ILE A 319 7.48 0.80 14.04
C ILE A 319 8.19 0.71 12.68
N ASP A 320 8.70 1.82 12.15
CA ASP A 320 9.46 1.85 10.89
C ASP A 320 10.70 0.93 10.96
N GLN A 321 11.33 0.78 12.14
CA GLN A 321 12.41 -0.17 12.36
C GLN A 321 11.92 -1.63 12.34
N LEU A 322 10.83 -1.96 13.04
CA LEU A 322 10.23 -3.30 13.01
C LEU A 322 9.84 -3.69 11.59
N THR A 323 9.21 -2.77 10.88
CA THR A 323 8.81 -2.93 9.49
C THR A 323 10.01 -3.16 8.57
N ARG A 324 11.09 -2.39 8.72
CA ARG A 324 12.35 -2.63 7.98
C ARG A 324 12.95 -4.00 8.29
N ASN A 325 12.94 -4.42 9.55
CA ASN A 325 13.43 -5.74 9.97
C ASN A 325 12.65 -6.88 9.30
N LEU A 326 11.32 -6.76 9.20
CA LEU A 326 10.49 -7.74 8.50
C LEU A 326 10.83 -7.81 7.01
N THR A 327 10.90 -6.66 6.36
CA THR A 327 11.23 -6.62 4.92
C THR A 327 12.61 -7.17 4.60
N ALA A 328 13.57 -7.07 5.54
CA ALA A 328 14.91 -7.63 5.42
C ALA A 328 14.95 -9.14 5.74
N ARG A 329 14.16 -9.61 6.71
CA ARG A 329 14.07 -11.01 7.13
C ARG A 329 12.85 -11.67 6.51
N SER A 330 12.78 -11.74 5.18
CA SER A 330 11.66 -12.33 4.46
C SER A 330 11.55 -13.84 4.69
N SER A 331 11.00 -14.24 5.83
CA SER A 331 10.57 -15.60 6.13
C SER A 331 9.13 -15.57 6.66
N GLU A 332 8.40 -16.65 6.43
CA GLU A 332 7.01 -16.78 6.90
C GLU A 332 6.95 -16.78 8.43
N GLU A 333 7.92 -17.41 9.10
CA GLU A 333 7.97 -17.41 10.57
C GLU A 333 8.14 -15.98 11.13
N ALA A 334 8.96 -15.15 10.48
CA ALA A 334 9.13 -13.76 10.88
C ALA A 334 7.85 -12.94 10.72
N HIS A 335 7.03 -13.23 9.70
CA HIS A 335 5.74 -12.58 9.53
C HIS A 335 4.74 -13.00 10.60
N LEU A 336 4.60 -14.30 10.82
CA LEU A 336 3.68 -14.84 11.83
C LEU A 336 4.04 -14.31 13.21
N ALA A 337 5.32 -14.33 13.57
CA ALA A 337 5.82 -13.76 14.81
C ALA A 337 5.50 -12.26 14.91
N PHE A 338 5.64 -11.50 13.82
CA PHE A 338 5.27 -10.09 13.84
C PHE A 338 3.76 -9.86 14.02
N VAL A 339 2.92 -10.58 13.30
CA VAL A 339 1.46 -10.48 13.42
C VAL A 339 1.03 -10.86 14.84
N GLU A 340 1.63 -11.89 15.41
CA GLU A 340 1.39 -12.31 16.80
C GLU A 340 1.88 -11.27 17.81
N ASN A 341 3.06 -10.69 17.63
CA ASN A 341 3.57 -9.60 18.46
C ASN A 341 2.69 -8.35 18.37
N TYR A 342 2.21 -8.02 17.18
CA TYR A 342 1.32 -6.88 16.93
C TYR A 342 -0.02 -7.09 17.64
N ARG A 343 -0.64 -8.26 17.47
CA ARG A 343 -1.88 -8.62 18.20
C ARG A 343 -1.68 -8.62 19.71
N SER A 344 -0.54 -9.13 20.18
CA SER A 344 -0.20 -9.12 21.61
C SER A 344 -0.07 -7.69 22.15
N LEU A 345 0.52 -6.78 21.36
CA LEU A 345 0.58 -5.36 21.69
C LEU A 345 -0.82 -4.75 21.76
N GLU A 346 -1.71 -5.04 20.80
CA GLU A 346 -3.08 -4.54 20.80
C GLU A 346 -3.86 -5.01 22.02
N HIS A 347 -3.83 -6.31 22.34
CA HIS A 347 -4.43 -6.82 23.56
C HIS A 347 -3.85 -6.15 24.81
N ALA A 348 -2.53 -5.98 24.87
CA ALA A 348 -1.89 -5.31 26.01
C ALA A 348 -2.33 -3.86 26.16
N LEU A 349 -2.55 -3.11 25.08
CA LEU A 349 -3.04 -1.72 25.12
C LEU A 349 -4.46 -1.62 25.71
N VAL A 350 -5.28 -2.64 25.52
CA VAL A 350 -6.64 -2.75 26.09
C VAL A 350 -6.58 -3.26 27.54
N SER A 351 -6.18 -4.52 27.74
CA SER A 351 -6.30 -5.21 29.03
C SER A 351 -5.12 -5.00 29.98
N GLY A 352 -4.08 -4.29 29.54
CA GLY A 352 -2.82 -4.16 30.25
C GLY A 352 -1.82 -5.27 29.92
N HIS A 353 -0.53 -4.96 30.13
CA HIS A 353 0.58 -5.88 29.87
C HIS A 353 0.83 -6.83 31.05
N ASN A 354 0.83 -8.14 30.78
CA ASN A 354 1.03 -9.24 31.72
C ASN A 354 2.41 -9.90 31.62
N GLY A 355 3.42 -9.20 31.08
CA GLY A 355 4.81 -9.72 30.99
C GLY A 355 5.15 -10.47 29.70
N THR A 356 4.21 -10.59 28.76
CA THR A 356 4.34 -11.36 27.51
C THR A 356 5.07 -10.62 26.38
N LEU A 357 5.01 -9.30 26.35
CA LEU A 357 5.67 -8.46 25.35
C LEU A 357 7.20 -8.51 25.46
N GLU A 358 7.88 -8.64 24.32
CA GLU A 358 9.33 -8.49 24.25
C GLU A 358 9.77 -7.03 24.48
N LYS A 359 11.09 -6.80 24.49
CA LYS A 359 11.68 -5.51 24.87
C LYS A 359 11.21 -4.35 23.99
N ILE A 360 11.01 -4.57 22.69
CA ILE A 360 10.64 -3.51 21.73
C ILE A 360 9.15 -3.17 21.88
N GLU A 361 8.30 -4.19 21.91
CA GLU A 361 6.85 -4.11 22.07
C GLU A 361 6.49 -3.51 23.42
N LYS A 362 7.22 -3.87 24.49
CA LYS A 362 7.07 -3.24 25.80
C LYS A 362 7.38 -1.75 25.77
N ARG A 363 8.39 -1.33 25.01
CA ARG A 363 8.69 0.10 24.84
C ARG A 363 7.60 0.82 24.07
N LEU A 364 7.11 0.22 22.98
CA LEU A 364 5.96 0.74 22.22
C LEU A 364 4.74 0.89 23.11
N TYR A 365 4.39 -0.15 23.88
CA TYR A 365 3.30 -0.13 24.86
C TYR A 365 3.42 1.06 25.82
N LEU A 366 4.59 1.24 26.46
CA LEU A 366 4.80 2.31 27.43
C LEU A 366 4.73 3.70 26.79
N ASP A 367 5.35 3.89 25.62
CA ASP A 367 5.33 5.17 24.91
C ASP A 367 3.89 5.51 24.45
N ILE A 368 3.11 4.53 23.96
CA ILE A 368 1.72 4.71 23.55
C ILE A 368 0.83 5.05 24.75
N CYS A 369 0.92 4.30 25.85
CA CYS A 369 0.17 4.57 27.07
C CYS A 369 0.51 5.95 27.64
N ALA A 370 1.79 6.34 27.65
CA ALA A 370 2.21 7.64 28.15
C ALA A 370 1.56 8.81 27.38
N VAL A 371 1.46 8.70 26.05
CA VAL A 371 0.79 9.72 25.24
C VAL A 371 -0.72 9.69 25.48
N ALA A 372 -1.37 8.54 25.29
CA ALA A 372 -2.82 8.41 25.35
C ALA A 372 -3.39 8.74 26.74
N ASP A 373 -2.77 8.24 27.81
CA ASP A 373 -3.23 8.47 29.18
C ASP A 373 -3.03 9.93 29.59
N SER A 374 -2.02 10.61 29.05
CA SER A 374 -1.85 12.05 29.26
C SER A 374 -2.97 12.88 28.62
N ILE A 375 -3.64 12.40 27.57
CA ILE A 375 -4.82 13.07 27.00
C ILE A 375 -5.96 12.99 28.01
N LEU A 376 -6.16 11.81 28.60
CA LEU A 376 -7.23 11.51 29.56
C LEU A 376 -7.02 12.15 30.94
N ALA A 377 -5.78 12.48 31.31
CA ALA A 377 -5.45 13.14 32.58
C ALA A 377 -5.03 14.62 32.44
N GLY A 378 -4.89 15.12 31.22
CA GLY A 378 -4.35 16.46 30.94
C GLY A 378 -5.39 17.59 30.95
N SER A 379 -4.96 18.78 30.53
CA SER A 379 -5.81 19.97 30.41
C SER A 379 -6.98 19.81 29.43
N HIS A 380 -6.88 18.87 28.50
CA HIS A 380 -7.89 18.58 27.49
C HIS A 380 -8.77 17.37 27.82
N ALA A 381 -8.60 16.75 28.99
CA ALA A 381 -9.28 15.53 29.40
C ALA A 381 -10.81 15.63 29.28
N GLN A 382 -11.41 16.70 29.81
CA GLN A 382 -12.86 16.88 29.76
C GLN A 382 -13.38 16.97 28.32
N ALA A 383 -12.73 17.77 27.47
CA ALA A 383 -13.12 17.93 26.08
C ALA A 383 -12.97 16.61 25.29
N PHE A 384 -11.94 15.83 25.60
CA PHE A 384 -11.68 14.55 24.96
C PHE A 384 -12.65 13.44 25.41
N SER A 385 -12.92 13.32 26.72
CA SER A 385 -13.92 12.38 27.26
C SER A 385 -15.31 12.63 26.70
N ASN A 386 -15.61 13.89 26.42
CA ASN A 386 -16.82 14.34 25.76
C ASN A 386 -16.94 13.85 24.30
N VAL A 387 -15.82 13.88 23.55
CA VAL A 387 -15.74 13.29 22.19
C VAL A 387 -15.98 11.78 22.25
N LEU A 388 -15.30 11.07 23.16
CA LEU A 388 -15.48 9.63 23.35
C LEU A 388 -16.93 9.27 23.72
N SER A 389 -17.54 10.05 24.61
CA SER A 389 -18.93 9.84 25.03
C SER A 389 -19.92 10.00 23.87
N GLN A 390 -19.66 10.92 22.94
CA GLN A 390 -20.49 11.09 21.76
C GLN A 390 -20.30 9.94 20.77
N LEU A 391 -19.05 9.53 20.56
CA LEU A 391 -18.73 8.41 19.69
C LEU A 391 -19.43 7.12 20.16
N PHE A 392 -19.38 6.82 21.46
CA PHE A 392 -20.04 5.64 22.01
C PHE A 392 -21.58 5.74 21.95
N LYS A 393 -22.16 6.95 22.06
CA LYS A 393 -23.60 7.16 21.86
C LYS A 393 -24.02 6.94 20.42
N SER A 394 -23.26 7.46 19.45
CA SER A 394 -23.58 7.28 18.04
C SER A 394 -23.55 5.82 17.59
N GLU A 395 -22.69 5.00 18.18
CA GLU A 395 -22.65 3.55 17.93
C GLU A 395 -23.89 2.84 18.50
N GLN A 396 -24.35 3.23 19.70
CA GLN A 396 -25.59 2.67 20.27
C GLN A 396 -26.81 3.00 19.40
N ASP A 397 -26.87 4.23 18.88
CA ASP A 397 -27.97 4.67 18.03
C ASP A 397 -27.92 4.08 16.60
N ALA A 398 -26.79 3.50 16.18
CA ALA A 398 -26.57 2.93 14.85
C ALA A 398 -27.01 1.44 14.71
N VAL A 399 -27.26 0.73 15.81
CA VAL A 399 -27.80 -0.64 15.83
C VAL A 399 -29.34 -0.60 15.67
N PRO A 400 -29.96 -1.39 14.78
CA PRO A 400 -30.56 -0.78 13.58
C PRO A 400 -32.09 -0.62 13.57
N ILE A 401 -32.51 0.45 12.89
CA ILE A 401 -33.84 0.67 12.26
C ILE A 401 -34.27 -0.53 11.36
N ILE A 402 -33.38 -1.48 11.07
CA ILE A 402 -33.67 -2.70 10.31
C ILE A 402 -34.59 -3.65 11.09
N GLU A 403 -34.53 -3.71 12.42
CA GLU A 403 -35.52 -4.50 13.19
C GLU A 403 -36.89 -3.83 13.22
N GLN A 404 -36.95 -2.49 13.28
CA GLN A 404 -38.21 -1.74 13.19
C GLN A 404 -38.84 -1.81 11.80
N THR A 405 -38.04 -1.79 10.73
CA THR A 405 -38.57 -1.90 9.36
C THR A 405 -39.08 -3.32 9.06
N ILE A 406 -38.51 -4.36 9.66
CA ILE A 406 -39.01 -5.75 9.53
C ILE A 406 -40.26 -5.96 10.39
N LEU A 407 -40.37 -5.33 11.56
CA LEU A 407 -41.59 -5.35 12.39
C LEU A 407 -42.74 -4.53 11.78
N ASP A 408 -42.44 -3.39 11.12
CA ASP A 408 -43.45 -2.56 10.45
C ASP A 408 -43.90 -3.10 9.08
N LEU A 409 -43.18 -4.08 8.52
CA LEU A 409 -43.58 -4.82 7.32
C LEU A 409 -44.26 -6.17 7.63
N SER A 410 -44.42 -6.51 8.90
CA SER A 410 -45.10 -7.74 9.37
C SER A 410 -46.39 -7.50 10.14
N ILE A 411 -46.90 -6.25 10.12
CA ILE A 411 -48.29 -5.85 10.47
C ILE A 411 -48.95 -5.35 9.19
#